data_AF-A0A397XWG3-F1
#
_entry.id   AF-A0A397XWG3-F1
#
_cell.length_a   1.000
_cell.length_b   1.000
_cell.length_c   1.000
_cell.angle_alpha   90.00
_cell.angle_beta   90.00
_cell.angle_gamma   90.00
#
_symmetry.space_group_name_H-M   'P 1'
#
loop_
_entity.id
_entity.type
_entity.pdbx_description
1 polymer ?
#
loop_
_entity_poly.entity_id
_entity_poly.type
_entity_poly.pdbx_seq_one_letter_code
_entity_poly.pdbx_strand_id
1 'polypeptide(L)'
;MTTTQSASRIEKVVVHPLVLRNIVDNHNRMIAKDSGKRVVGVLLGSRSSRGIVGVTNSYAVPFEEDGKDPSIWSFDRDHHEYMLRMFKGLNDKEDVVGWYSTCPNLRENDLAVHASIFRSCNYVLNPVVLVTIDVQPHQLGTPTKAYYAVKEAFVPVSTEIAPPEVEEIGTSKPVFWLIVSEREESSHTSMVKFILDF
;
A
#
# COMPACT_ATOMS: atom_id res chain seq x y z
N MET A 1 9.38 30.60 22.71
CA MET A 1 8.28 29.61 22.62
C MET A 1 8.45 28.86 21.31
N THR A 2 9.08 27.69 21.34
CA THR A 2 9.23 26.82 20.16
C THR A 2 8.38 25.59 20.40
N THR A 3 7.19 25.56 19.80
CA THR A 3 6.27 24.43 19.87
C THR A 3 6.86 23.29 19.05
N THR A 4 7.54 22.35 19.70
CA THR A 4 7.94 21.08 19.10
C THR A 4 6.66 20.33 18.74
N GLN A 5 6.27 20.39 17.48
CA GLN A 5 5.14 19.65 16.95
C GLN A 5 5.49 18.16 17.06
N SER A 6 5.02 17.51 18.13
CA SER A 6 5.17 16.08 18.32
C SER A 6 4.44 15.39 17.17
N ALA A 7 5.18 14.85 16.21
CA ALA A 7 4.61 13.98 15.19
C ALA A 7 3.82 12.89 15.93
N SER A 8 2.49 12.90 15.81
CA SER A 8 1.66 11.98 16.57
C SER A 8 2.08 10.55 16.22
N ARG A 9 2.20 9.69 17.23
CA ARG A 9 2.55 8.29 17.02
C ARG A 9 1.42 7.62 16.21
N ILE A 10 1.78 6.82 15.21
CA ILE A 10 0.79 5.99 14.52
C ILE A 10 0.54 4.77 15.40
N GLU A 11 -0.70 4.58 15.81
CA GLU A 11 -1.12 3.46 16.66
C GLU A 11 -1.61 2.29 15.81
N LYS A 12 -2.33 2.60 14.72
CA LYS A 12 -3.01 1.61 13.90
C LYS A 12 -3.11 2.06 12.45
N VAL A 13 -2.96 1.10 11.54
CA VAL A 13 -3.18 1.26 10.10
C VAL A 13 -4.37 0.40 9.70
N VAL A 14 -5.39 1.02 9.12
CA VAL A 14 -6.59 0.36 8.62
C VAL A 14 -6.53 0.38 7.10
N VAL A 15 -6.52 -0.79 6.47
CA VAL A 15 -6.40 -0.93 5.02
C VAL A 15 -7.73 -1.34 4.41
N HIS A 16 -8.23 -0.56 3.46
CA HIS A 16 -9.46 -0.88 2.74
C HIS A 16 -9.23 -2.07 1.78
N PRO A 17 -10.16 -3.02 1.65
CA PRO A 17 -10.01 -4.20 0.77
C PRO A 17 -9.70 -3.84 -0.69
N LEU A 18 -10.19 -2.68 -1.16
CA LEU A 18 -9.90 -2.14 -2.49
C LEU A 18 -8.37 -2.00 -2.74
N VAL A 19 -7.62 -1.57 -1.72
CA VAL A 19 -6.16 -1.40 -1.84
C VAL A 19 -5.47 -2.74 -2.01
N LEU A 20 -5.87 -3.77 -1.26
CA LEU A 20 -5.32 -5.11 -1.40
C LEU A 20 -5.55 -5.64 -2.82
N ARG A 21 -6.77 -5.48 -3.33
CA ARG A 21 -7.14 -5.86 -4.70
C ARG A 21 -6.27 -5.14 -5.74
N ASN A 22 -6.08 -3.82 -5.60
CA ASN A 22 -5.26 -3.03 -6.52
C ASN A 22 -3.81 -3.53 -6.54
N ILE A 23 -3.26 -3.85 -5.37
CA ILE A 23 -1.87 -4.31 -5.23
C ILE A 23 -1.69 -5.70 -5.85
N VAL A 24 -2.65 -6.61 -5.68
CA VAL A 24 -2.65 -7.93 -6.33
C VAL A 24 -2.73 -7.80 -7.84
N ASP A 25 -3.62 -6.96 -8.38
CA ASP A 25 -3.73 -6.76 -9.83
C ASP A 25 -2.43 -6.18 -10.41
N ASN A 26 -1.82 -5.21 -9.73
CA ASN A 26 -0.53 -4.64 -10.12
C ASN A 26 0.60 -5.69 -10.11
N HIS A 27 0.63 -6.56 -9.10
CA HIS A 27 1.60 -7.65 -9.03
C HIS A 27 1.44 -8.65 -10.17
N ASN A 28 0.21 -9.12 -10.42
CA ASN A 28 -0.08 -10.06 -11.49
C ASN A 28 0.30 -9.51 -12.87
N ARG A 29 0.08 -8.20 -13.11
CA ARG A 29 0.51 -7.52 -14.34
C ARG A 29 2.02 -7.48 -14.51
N MET A 30 2.79 -7.36 -13.42
CA MET A 30 4.26 -7.34 -13.49
C MET A 30 4.87 -8.74 -13.67
N ILE A 31 4.23 -9.78 -13.11
CA ILE A 31 4.60 -11.18 -13.37
C ILE A 31 4.39 -11.50 -14.85
N ALA A 32 3.26 -11.08 -15.44
CA ALA A 32 2.96 -11.30 -16.85
C ALA A 32 3.97 -10.63 -17.82
N LYS A 33 4.73 -9.64 -17.33
CA LYS A 33 5.80 -8.95 -18.08
C LYS A 33 7.19 -9.58 -17.87
N ASP A 34 7.26 -10.76 -17.25
CA ASP A 34 8.47 -11.56 -17.06
C ASP A 34 9.59 -10.84 -16.26
N SER A 35 9.21 -9.83 -15.48
CA SER A 35 10.17 -9.05 -14.70
C SER A 35 10.47 -9.69 -13.34
N GLY A 36 9.49 -10.38 -12.73
CA GLY A 36 9.62 -10.93 -11.36
C GLY A 36 10.02 -9.90 -10.29
N LYS A 37 10.07 -8.61 -10.65
CA LYS A 37 10.54 -7.52 -9.80
C LYS A 37 9.43 -7.12 -8.83
N ARG A 38 9.83 -6.56 -7.70
CA ARG A 38 8.88 -6.03 -6.72
C ARG A 38 8.13 -4.83 -7.29
N VAL A 39 6.88 -4.69 -6.89
CA VAL A 39 6.05 -3.54 -7.23
C VAL A 39 6.12 -2.57 -6.06
N VAL A 40 6.38 -1.32 -6.39
CA VAL A 40 6.31 -0.20 -5.46
C VAL A 40 5.16 0.70 -5.90
N GLY A 41 4.44 1.24 -4.93
CA GLY A 41 3.41 2.22 -5.21
C GLY A 41 3.09 3.07 -4.01
N VAL A 42 2.24 4.07 -4.21
CA VAL A 42 1.89 5.05 -3.20
C VAL A 42 0.52 4.74 -2.62
N LEU A 43 0.39 4.96 -1.31
CA LEU A 43 -0.84 4.79 -0.55
C LEU A 43 -1.47 6.14 -0.30
N LEU A 44 -2.75 6.22 -0.62
CA LEU A 44 -3.60 7.38 -0.40
C LEU A 44 -4.63 7.07 0.68
N GLY A 45 -4.99 8.10 1.43
CA GLY A 45 -6.03 8.00 2.43
C GLY A 45 -6.05 9.18 3.35
N SER A 46 -6.48 8.95 4.59
CA SER A 46 -6.61 10.01 5.57
C SER A 46 -6.02 9.59 6.91
N ARG A 47 -5.65 10.59 7.71
CA ARG A 47 -5.12 10.38 9.04
C ARG A 47 -6.04 11.00 10.08
N SER A 48 -6.40 10.20 11.08
CA SER A 48 -7.14 10.68 12.24
C SER A 48 -6.20 11.34 13.26
N SER A 49 -6.74 12.31 14.00
CA SER A 49 -6.08 12.91 15.16
C SER A 49 -5.72 11.90 16.27
N ARG A 50 -6.37 10.73 16.27
CA ARG A 50 -6.13 9.61 17.21
C ARG A 50 -4.99 8.67 16.80
N GLY A 51 -4.14 9.05 15.84
CA GLY A 51 -3.03 8.20 15.41
C GLY A 51 -3.45 6.98 14.57
N ILE A 52 -4.68 6.99 14.03
CA ILE A 52 -5.18 5.96 13.11
C ILE A 52 -4.97 6.46 11.67
N VAL A 53 -4.33 5.65 10.84
CA VAL A 53 -4.18 5.90 9.40
C VAL A 53 -5.14 5.01 8.63
N GLY A 54 -6.09 5.61 7.93
CA GLY A 54 -7.00 4.92 7.03
C GLY A 54 -6.46 4.97 5.61
N VAL A 55 -6.16 3.80 5.04
CA VAL A 55 -5.67 3.63 3.68
C VAL A 55 -6.84 3.22 2.79
N THR A 56 -7.32 4.14 1.96
CA THR A 56 -8.53 3.96 1.14
C THR A 56 -8.19 3.62 -0.30
N ASN A 57 -7.08 4.14 -0.81
CA ASN A 57 -6.72 4.02 -2.22
C ASN A 57 -5.19 3.84 -2.40
N SER A 58 -4.80 3.40 -3.59
CA SER A 58 -3.40 3.14 -3.92
C SER A 58 -3.17 3.13 -5.42
N TYR A 59 -1.99 3.54 -5.86
CA TYR A 59 -1.57 3.39 -7.26
C TYR A 59 -0.12 2.90 -7.34
N ALA A 60 0.20 2.13 -8.38
CA ALA A 60 1.58 1.71 -8.65
C ALA A 60 2.35 2.86 -9.31
N VAL A 61 3.65 2.91 -9.04
CA VAL A 61 4.57 3.82 -9.72
C VAL A 61 5.62 2.95 -10.43
N PRO A 62 6.02 3.27 -11.67
CA PRO A 62 7.14 2.60 -12.32
C PRO A 62 8.38 2.67 -11.42
N PHE A 63 8.83 1.49 -11.01
CA PHE A 63 9.97 1.31 -10.13
C PHE A 63 10.84 0.20 -10.69
N GLU A 64 12.11 0.51 -10.91
CA GLU A 64 13.09 -0.47 -11.35
C GLU A 64 14.20 -0.59 -10.33
N GLU A 65 14.56 -1.83 -10.03
CA GLU A 65 15.70 -2.17 -9.20
C GLU A 65 16.62 -3.07 -10.03
N ASP A 66 17.92 -2.87 -9.89
CA ASP A 66 18.89 -3.76 -10.49
C ASP A 66 18.92 -5.10 -9.74
N GLY A 67 19.01 -6.20 -10.48
CA GLY A 67 19.01 -7.54 -9.90
C GLY A 67 20.32 -7.94 -9.23
N LYS A 68 21.43 -7.25 -9.54
CA LYS A 68 22.77 -7.52 -9.00
C LYS A 68 23.10 -6.57 -7.85
N ASP A 69 22.71 -5.31 -7.95
CA ASP A 69 22.91 -4.31 -6.90
C ASP A 69 21.59 -3.60 -6.51
N PRO A 70 20.97 -4.01 -5.39
CA PRO A 70 19.76 -3.38 -4.86
C PRO A 70 19.90 -1.89 -4.52
N SER A 71 21.12 -1.37 -4.41
CA SER A 71 21.38 0.05 -4.14
C SER A 71 21.07 0.91 -5.36
N ILE A 72 21.07 0.32 -6.55
CA ILE A 72 20.74 0.98 -7.81
C ILE A 72 19.26 0.75 -8.08
N TRP A 73 18.48 1.81 -7.87
CA TRP A 73 17.05 1.82 -8.13
C TRP A 73 16.63 3.13 -8.79
N SER A 74 15.53 3.07 -9.54
CA SER A 74 14.88 4.22 -10.17
C SER A 74 13.41 4.27 -9.75
N PHE A 75 12.94 5.48 -9.46
CA PHE A 75 11.54 5.78 -9.13
C PHE A 75 11.06 6.89 -10.04
N ASP A 76 10.00 6.65 -10.81
CA ASP A 76 9.46 7.64 -11.74
C ASP A 76 8.69 8.74 -10.98
N ARG A 77 9.39 9.85 -10.74
CA ARG A 77 8.85 11.02 -10.04
C ARG A 77 7.78 11.75 -10.87
N ASP A 78 7.96 11.84 -12.18
CA ASP A 78 7.04 12.57 -13.05
C ASP A 78 5.69 11.84 -13.11
N HIS A 79 5.72 10.51 -13.17
CA HIS A 79 4.53 9.68 -13.06
C HIS A 79 3.85 9.83 -11.70
N HIS A 80 4.63 9.84 -10.61
CA HIS A 80 4.09 10.08 -9.27
C HIS A 80 3.37 11.43 -9.16
N GLU A 81 4.01 12.52 -9.58
CA GLU A 81 3.42 13.87 -9.50
C GLU A 81 2.17 13.99 -10.37
N TYR A 82 2.18 13.39 -11.57
CA TYR A 82 1.02 13.34 -12.44
C TYR A 82 -0.15 12.61 -11.76
N MET A 83 0.08 11.39 -11.25
CA MET A 83 -0.95 10.58 -10.61
C MET A 83 -1.49 11.24 -9.34
N LEU A 84 -0.60 11.80 -8.51
CA LEU A 84 -1.01 12.52 -7.31
C LEU A 84 -1.92 13.71 -7.65
N ARG A 85 -1.56 14.51 -8.65
CA ARG A 85 -2.39 15.64 -9.11
C ARG A 85 -3.77 15.18 -9.59
N MET A 86 -3.83 14.07 -10.33
CA MET A 86 -5.09 13.51 -10.81
C MET A 86 -5.98 13.05 -9.66
N PHE A 87 -5.45 12.28 -8.71
CA PHE A 87 -6.20 11.82 -7.56
C PHE A 87 -6.66 12.96 -6.65
N LYS A 88 -5.80 13.98 -6.45
CA LYS A 88 -6.19 15.21 -5.73
C LYS A 88 -7.31 15.99 -6.41
N GLY A 89 -7.41 15.93 -7.74
CA GLY A 89 -8.52 16.52 -8.49
C GLY A 89 -9.83 15.74 -8.37
N LEU A 90 -9.77 14.43 -8.11
CA LEU A 90 -10.95 13.57 -7.91
C LEU A 90 -11.44 13.58 -6.46
N ASN A 91 -10.52 13.56 -5.51
CA ASN A 91 -10.82 13.52 -4.08
C ASN A 91 -9.78 14.34 -3.30
N ASP A 92 -10.19 15.52 -2.83
CA ASP A 92 -9.34 16.45 -2.08
C ASP A 92 -9.05 15.97 -0.64
N LYS A 93 -9.92 15.11 -0.10
CA LYS A 93 -9.83 14.52 1.24
C LYS A 93 -8.75 13.46 1.38
N GLU A 94 -8.27 12.90 0.27
CA GLU A 94 -7.22 11.88 0.28
C GLU A 94 -5.84 12.52 0.16
N ASP A 95 -5.01 12.31 1.16
CA ASP A 95 -3.60 12.67 1.18
C ASP A 95 -2.72 11.44 1.01
N VAL A 96 -1.45 11.67 0.67
CA VAL A 96 -0.47 10.58 0.70
C VAL A 96 -0.18 10.23 2.15
N VAL A 97 -0.47 8.98 2.51
CA VAL A 97 -0.27 8.43 3.86
C VAL A 97 0.92 7.48 3.93
N GLY A 98 1.40 7.01 2.79
CA GLY A 98 2.37 5.93 2.76
C GLY A 98 2.80 5.51 1.37
N TRP A 99 3.59 4.44 1.34
CA TRP A 99 3.90 3.67 0.15
C TRP A 99 3.82 2.18 0.46
N TYR A 100 3.61 1.36 -0.55
CA TYR A 100 3.56 -0.08 -0.41
C TYR A 100 4.62 -0.77 -1.24
N SER A 101 5.00 -1.97 -0.79
CA SER A 101 5.84 -2.88 -1.55
C SER A 101 5.23 -4.29 -1.54
N THR A 102 5.33 -4.99 -2.65
CA THR A 102 4.95 -6.41 -2.74
C THR A 102 6.04 -7.37 -2.25
N CYS A 103 7.14 -6.86 -1.68
CA CYS A 103 8.12 -7.70 -1.00
C CYS A 103 7.63 -8.09 0.40
N PRO A 104 7.69 -9.39 0.77
CA PRO A 104 7.25 -9.86 2.08
C PRO A 104 8.19 -9.45 3.23
N ASN A 105 9.45 -9.16 2.91
CA ASN A 105 10.50 -8.76 3.85
C ASN A 105 11.04 -7.38 3.48
N LEU A 106 11.42 -6.62 4.51
CA LEU A 106 12.13 -5.35 4.36
C LEU A 106 13.52 -5.60 3.77
N ARG A 107 13.93 -4.73 2.84
CA ARG A 107 15.26 -4.69 2.24
C ARG A 107 16.04 -3.49 2.77
N GLU A 108 17.37 -3.57 2.75
CA GLU A 108 18.24 -2.48 3.21
C GLU A 108 18.04 -1.18 2.41
N ASN A 109 17.69 -1.30 1.12
CA ASN A 109 17.39 -0.15 0.27
C ASN A 109 16.05 0.53 0.58
N ASP A 110 15.16 -0.09 1.36
CA ASP A 110 13.85 0.49 1.68
C ASP A 110 13.95 1.80 2.44
N LEU A 111 15.00 1.97 3.25
CA LEU A 111 15.27 3.24 3.93
C LEU A 111 15.61 4.35 2.92
N ALA A 112 16.41 4.03 1.89
CA ALA A 112 16.76 4.97 0.83
C ALA A 112 15.56 5.31 -0.05
N VAL A 113 14.77 4.31 -0.43
CA VAL A 113 13.51 4.50 -1.18
C VAL A 113 12.54 5.35 -0.35
N HIS A 114 12.35 5.03 0.93
CA HIS A 114 11.50 5.80 1.84
C HIS A 114 11.95 7.27 1.93
N ALA A 115 13.26 7.52 2.10
CA ALA A 115 13.80 8.87 2.15
C ALA A 115 13.61 9.64 0.83
N SER A 116 13.74 8.96 -0.31
CA SER A 116 13.53 9.55 -1.63
C SER A 116 12.07 9.91 -1.87
N ILE A 117 11.14 9.00 -1.60
CA ILE A 117 9.70 9.24 -1.70
C ILE A 117 9.30 10.37 -0.75
N PHE A 118 9.83 10.37 0.49
CA PHE A 118 9.59 11.42 1.46
C PHE A 118 10.09 12.79 0.99
N ARG A 119 11.35 12.87 0.52
CA ARG A 119 11.99 14.11 0.09
C ARG A 119 11.38 14.65 -1.20
N SER A 120 11.09 13.78 -2.16
CA SER A 120 10.61 14.18 -3.49
C SER A 120 9.21 14.78 -3.43
N CYS A 121 8.42 14.40 -2.44
CA CYS A 121 7.01 14.75 -2.39
C CYS A 121 6.66 15.74 -1.29
N ASN A 122 7.69 16.28 -0.61
CA ASN A 122 7.58 17.33 0.40
C ASN A 122 6.44 17.07 1.41
N TYR A 123 6.28 15.80 1.80
CA TYR A 123 5.13 15.37 2.58
C TYR A 123 5.16 16.04 3.96
N VAL A 124 4.13 16.83 4.24
CA VAL A 124 4.00 17.66 5.45
C VAL A 124 3.66 16.80 6.68
N LEU A 125 3.20 15.56 6.49
CA LEU A 125 2.63 14.72 7.54
C LEU A 125 3.55 13.56 7.90
N ASN A 126 4.35 13.77 8.95
CA ASN A 126 5.10 12.71 9.63
C ASN A 126 4.19 11.89 10.57
N PRO A 127 4.30 10.55 10.64
CA PRO A 127 5.15 9.65 9.84
C PRO A 127 4.44 9.07 8.59
N VAL A 128 5.23 8.73 7.57
CA VAL A 128 4.82 7.98 6.37
C VAL A 128 4.80 6.48 6.68
N VAL A 129 3.75 5.77 6.30
CA VAL A 129 3.61 4.31 6.51
C VAL A 129 4.18 3.54 5.32
N LEU A 130 5.02 2.55 5.58
CA LEU A 130 5.37 1.50 4.63
C LEU A 130 4.45 0.30 4.90
N VAL A 131 3.65 -0.10 3.91
CA VAL A 131 2.88 -1.36 3.97
C VAL A 131 3.53 -2.39 3.06
N THR A 132 4.09 -3.45 3.65
CA THR A 132 4.54 -4.62 2.90
C THR A 132 3.40 -5.61 2.83
N ILE A 133 3.10 -6.07 1.61
CA ILE A 133 2.03 -7.04 1.37
C ILE A 133 2.65 -8.32 0.82
N ASP A 134 2.37 -9.42 1.50
CA ASP A 134 2.70 -10.76 1.02
C ASP A 134 1.61 -11.25 0.06
N VAL A 135 1.96 -11.36 -1.23
CA VAL A 135 1.04 -11.79 -2.30
C VAL A 135 0.86 -13.31 -2.36
N GLN A 136 1.75 -14.05 -1.72
CA GLN A 136 1.62 -15.50 -1.58
C GLN A 136 1.73 -15.86 -0.10
N PRO A 137 0.69 -15.61 0.71
CA PRO A 137 0.72 -15.97 2.11
C PRO A 137 0.81 -17.49 2.24
N HIS A 138 2.01 -17.98 2.58
CA HIS A 138 2.23 -19.38 2.94
C HIS A 138 1.86 -19.65 4.41
N GLN A 139 1.58 -18.60 5.19
CA GLN A 139 1.25 -18.66 6.61
C GLN A 139 -0.16 -18.12 6.88
N LEU A 140 -0.87 -18.76 7.81
CA LEU A 140 -2.15 -18.29 8.37
C LEU A 140 -1.90 -16.99 9.20
N GLY A 141 -2.09 -15.84 8.57
CA GLY A 141 -1.96 -14.53 9.21
C GLY A 141 -2.48 -13.42 8.29
N THR A 142 -2.54 -12.19 8.78
CA THR A 142 -2.86 -11.04 7.92
C THR A 142 -1.74 -10.86 6.89
N PRO A 143 -2.06 -10.83 5.58
CA PRO A 143 -1.06 -10.72 4.50
C PRO A 143 -0.40 -9.34 4.47
N THR A 144 -0.77 -8.43 5.36
CA THR A 144 -0.29 -7.06 5.44
C THR A 144 0.47 -6.80 6.72
N LYS A 145 1.70 -6.30 6.56
CA LYS A 145 2.50 -5.74 7.65
C LYS A 145 2.72 -4.27 7.38
N ALA A 146 2.51 -3.43 8.38
CA ALA A 146 2.78 -2.00 8.28
C ALA A 146 3.92 -1.60 9.21
N TYR A 147 4.72 -0.66 8.73
CA TYR A 147 5.83 -0.07 9.43
C TYR A 147 5.78 1.43 9.28
N TYR A 148 6.32 2.16 10.25
CA TYR A 148 6.62 3.58 10.08
C TYR A 148 8.10 3.82 10.35
N ALA A 149 8.69 4.76 9.62
CA ALA A 149 10.09 5.10 9.80
C ALA A 149 10.25 6.04 11.00
N VAL A 150 11.15 5.67 11.92
CA VAL A 150 11.64 6.54 12.99
C VAL A 150 13.14 6.68 12.83
N LYS A 151 13.58 7.88 12.43
CA LYS A 151 14.97 8.19 12.07
C LYS A 151 15.46 7.32 10.90
N GLU A 152 16.00 6.15 11.20
CA GLU A 152 16.67 5.22 10.28
C GLU A 152 16.22 3.77 10.51
N ALA A 153 15.13 3.55 11.24
CA ALA A 153 14.59 2.22 11.51
C ALA A 153 13.09 2.15 11.26
N PHE A 154 12.64 1.01 10.72
CA PHE A 154 11.23 0.69 10.58
C PHE A 154 10.69 0.08 11.86
N VAL A 155 9.65 0.70 12.43
CA VAL A 155 8.96 0.20 13.61
C VAL A 155 7.62 -0.40 13.17
N PRO A 156 7.29 -1.65 13.56
CA PRO A 156 6.03 -2.27 13.18
C PRO A 156 4.84 -1.57 13.83
N VAL A 157 3.71 -1.53 13.10
CA VAL A 157 2.43 -0.97 13.55
C VAL A 157 1.35 -2.04 13.42
N SER A 158 0.36 -2.01 14.31
CA SER A 158 -0.81 -2.85 14.19
C SER A 158 -1.56 -2.55 12.89
N THR A 159 -1.80 -3.59 12.09
CA THR A 159 -2.59 -3.53 10.87
C THR A 159 -3.97 -4.15 11.09
N GLU A 160 -4.98 -3.57 10.46
CA GLU A 160 -6.33 -4.13 10.39
C GLU A 160 -6.87 -3.94 8.97
N ILE A 161 -7.66 -4.90 8.50
CA ILE A 161 -8.39 -4.76 7.24
C ILE A 161 -9.74 -4.15 7.57
N ALA A 162 -10.10 -3.05 6.91
CA ALA A 162 -11.41 -2.45 7.09
C ALA A 162 -12.50 -3.48 6.69
N PRO A 163 -13.60 -3.58 7.45
CA PRO A 163 -14.72 -4.41 7.02
C PRO A 163 -15.19 -3.93 5.63
N PRO A 164 -15.58 -4.85 4.73
CA PRO A 164 -16.13 -4.46 3.45
C PRO A 164 -17.36 -3.57 3.71
N GLU A 165 -17.41 -2.40 3.08
CA GLU A 165 -18.67 -1.64 3.05
C GLU A 165 -19.71 -2.53 2.38
N VAL A 166 -20.73 -2.90 3.14
CA VAL A 166 -21.87 -3.64 2.61
C VAL A 166 -22.64 -2.66 1.74
N GLU A 167 -22.34 -2.60 0.45
CA GLU A 167 -23.35 -2.16 -0.51
C GLU A 167 -24.46 -3.20 -0.43
N GLU A 168 -25.49 -2.93 0.38
CA GLU A 168 -26.76 -3.66 0.38
C GLU A 168 -27.43 -3.44 -0.99
N ILE A 169 -26.95 -4.15 -2.00
CA ILE A 169 -27.77 -4.47 -3.16
C ILE A 169 -28.53 -5.71 -2.73
N GLY A 170 -29.87 -5.63 -2.75
CA GLY A 170 -30.84 -6.61 -2.27
C GLY A 170 -30.82 -7.99 -2.95
N THR A 171 -29.65 -8.46 -3.37
CA THR A 171 -29.35 -9.84 -3.73
C THR A 171 -28.52 -10.43 -2.60
N SER A 172 -28.84 -11.64 -2.13
CA SER A 172 -28.22 -12.28 -0.96
C SER A 172 -26.73 -12.63 -1.10
N LYS A 173 -26.01 -12.01 -2.05
CA LYS A 173 -24.58 -12.12 -2.27
C LYS A 173 -24.03 -10.72 -2.58
N PRO A 174 -23.03 -10.22 -1.84
CA PRO A 174 -22.39 -8.94 -2.12
C PRO A 174 -21.86 -8.89 -3.55
N VAL A 175 -21.92 -7.74 -4.23
CA VAL A 175 -21.35 -7.55 -5.59
C VAL A 175 -19.85 -7.91 -5.64
N PHE A 176 -19.16 -7.74 -4.51
CA PHE A 176 -17.80 -8.22 -4.29
C PHE A 176 -17.64 -9.71 -4.61
N TRP A 177 -18.59 -10.56 -4.22
CA TRP A 177 -18.57 -12.00 -4.51
C TRP A 177 -18.76 -12.33 -5.99
N LEU A 178 -19.58 -11.57 -6.72
CA LEU A 178 -19.79 -11.77 -8.16
C LEU A 178 -18.55 -11.41 -8.98
N ILE A 179 -17.94 -10.26 -8.67
CA ILE A 179 -16.74 -9.77 -9.37
C ILE A 179 -15.54 -10.70 -9.16
N VAL A 180 -15.43 -11.33 -7.99
CA VAL A 180 -14.31 -12.21 -7.69
C VAL A 180 -14.58 -13.66 -8.17
N SER A 181 -15.83 -14.13 -8.12
CA SER A 181 -16.20 -15.45 -8.65
C SER A 181 -16.00 -15.57 -10.17
N GLU A 182 -16.23 -14.51 -10.95
CA GLU A 182 -15.97 -14.53 -12.41
C GLU A 182 -14.48 -14.53 -12.79
N ARG A 183 -13.57 -14.19 -11.87
CA ARG A 183 -12.11 -14.21 -12.12
C ARG A 183 -11.40 -15.46 -11.58
N GLU A 184 -12.12 -16.34 -10.90
CA GLU A 184 -11.55 -17.54 -10.25
C GLU A 184 -10.98 -18.55 -11.26
N GLU A 185 -11.33 -18.44 -12.54
CA GLU A 185 -10.85 -19.39 -13.56
C GLU A 185 -9.41 -19.11 -14.05
N SER A 186 -8.74 -18.04 -13.59
CA SER A 186 -7.46 -17.62 -14.20
C SER A 186 -6.31 -17.24 -13.26
N SER A 187 -6.46 -17.25 -11.92
CA SER A 187 -5.36 -16.81 -11.05
C SER A 187 -5.17 -17.63 -9.77
N HIS A 188 -4.13 -18.47 -9.76
CA HIS A 188 -3.65 -19.28 -8.65
C HIS A 188 -2.97 -18.47 -7.52
N THR A 189 -3.51 -17.32 -7.11
CA THR A 189 -2.86 -16.47 -6.09
C THR A 189 -3.61 -16.55 -4.76
N SER A 190 -2.97 -17.14 -3.75
CA SER A 190 -3.55 -17.44 -2.42
C SER A 190 -4.13 -16.22 -1.67
N MET A 191 -3.70 -14.99 -2.00
CA MET A 191 -4.26 -13.77 -1.44
C MET A 191 -5.68 -13.44 -1.95
N VAL A 192 -6.02 -13.80 -3.20
CA VAL A 192 -7.37 -13.61 -3.73
C VAL A 192 -8.36 -14.46 -2.95
N LYS A 193 -7.96 -15.70 -2.63
CA LYS A 193 -8.72 -16.60 -1.75
C LYS A 193 -8.86 -16.06 -0.33
N PHE A 194 -7.79 -15.49 0.24
CA PHE A 194 -7.85 -14.86 1.57
C PHE A 194 -8.79 -13.65 1.62
N ILE A 195 -8.83 -12.83 0.56
CA ILE A 195 -9.74 -11.69 0.45
C ILE A 195 -11.21 -12.15 0.28
N LEU A 196 -11.44 -13.34 -0.28
CA LEU A 196 -12.77 -13.96 -0.42
C LEU A 196 -13.29 -14.60 0.88
N ASP A 197 -12.37 -15.09 1.72
CA ASP A 197 -12.71 -15.82 2.95
C ASP A 197 -13.03 -14.89 4.15
N PHE A 198 -13.01 -13.56 3.96
CA PHE A 198 -13.37 -12.51 4.92
C PHE A 198 -14.63 -11.74 4.51
#